data_AF-A0A2V5XT06-F1
#
_entry.id   AF-A0A2V5XT06-F1
#
_cell.length_a   1.000
_cell.length_b   1.000
_cell.length_c   1.000
_cell.angle_alpha   90.00
_cell.angle_beta   90.00
_cell.angle_gamma   90.00
#
_symmetry.space_group_name_H-M   'P 1'
#
loop_
_entity.id
_entity.type
_entity.pdbx_description
1 polymer ?
#
loop_
_entity_poly.entity_id
_entity_poly.type
_entity_poly.pdbx_seq_one_letter_code
_entity_poly.pdbx_strand_id
1 'polypeptide(L)'
;RGVEGIARFLARVWRLMMSENQAGKWELSSAVQDVDLTKAQQKILHATIKKVTGDIESLSFNTAISQMMIFVNAFTTAESIPLSAMQTFLILLNPFAPHLSSELWENLKLPGQITEQPWPGYDEKFLIEDEVEIVIQVNGKVRDRMNMSIQASKEELKAAALANPKIQQLIAGKIVQKTVIVPKKLVNIVV
;
A
#
# COMPACT_ATOMS: atom_id res chain seq x y z
N ARG A 1 26.68 -5.94 -1.24
CA ARG A 1 25.44 -5.59 -2.01
C ARG A 1 24.22 -5.32 -1.13
N GLY A 2 24.08 -5.91 0.08
CA GLY A 2 22.93 -5.64 0.98
C GLY A 2 22.95 -4.28 1.69
N VAL A 3 24.11 -3.82 2.17
CA VAL A 3 24.27 -2.55 2.91
C VAL A 3 23.86 -1.34 2.07
N GLU A 4 24.18 -1.34 0.78
CA GLU A 4 23.81 -0.27 -0.16
C GLU A 4 22.28 -0.16 -0.35
N GLY A 5 21.55 -1.28 -0.23
CA GLY A 5 20.08 -1.27 -0.26
C GLY A 5 19.48 -0.58 0.96
N ILE A 6 20.03 -0.85 2.14
CA ILE A 6 19.61 -0.23 3.40
C ILE A 6 19.93 1.27 3.40
N ALA A 7 21.15 1.64 3.00
CA ALA A 7 21.55 3.06 2.90
C ALA A 7 20.63 3.84 1.96
N ARG A 8 20.28 3.26 0.80
CA ARG A 8 19.30 3.88 -0.12
C ARG A 8 17.90 3.97 0.48
N PHE A 9 17.46 2.96 1.21
CA PHE A 9 16.17 3.00 1.90
C PHE A 9 16.11 4.14 2.94
N LEU A 10 17.12 4.24 3.81
CA LEU A 10 17.18 5.30 4.83
C LEU A 10 17.28 6.70 4.18
N ALA A 11 18.05 6.85 3.10
CA ALA A 11 18.10 8.10 2.34
C ALA A 11 16.74 8.46 1.72
N ARG A 12 15.92 7.47 1.34
CA ARG A 12 14.56 7.70 0.85
C ARG A 12 13.59 8.07 1.97
N VAL A 13 13.73 7.49 3.16
CA VAL A 13 12.98 7.92 4.35
C VAL A 13 13.25 9.39 4.64
N TRP A 14 14.52 9.80 4.64
CA TRP A 14 14.91 11.19 4.82
C TRP A 14 14.26 12.11 3.79
N ARG A 15 14.42 11.79 2.49
CA ARG A 15 13.88 12.59 1.38
C ARG A 15 12.35 12.59 1.29
N LEU A 16 11.68 11.69 1.99
CA LEU A 16 10.22 11.69 2.08
C LEU A 16 9.72 12.87 2.93
N MET A 17 10.47 13.21 3.98
CA MET A 17 10.10 14.23 4.96
C MET A 17 10.89 15.52 4.81
N MET A 18 12.08 15.45 4.21
CA MET A 18 13.01 16.57 4.05
C MET A 18 13.26 16.84 2.57
N SER A 19 13.32 18.11 2.19
CA SER A 19 13.70 18.57 0.86
C SER A 19 14.90 19.50 0.94
N GLU A 20 15.69 19.55 -0.13
CA GLU A 20 16.80 20.49 -0.25
C GLU A 20 16.29 21.76 -0.94
N ASN A 21 16.51 22.91 -0.32
CA ASN A 21 16.15 24.19 -0.91
C ASN A 21 17.18 24.67 -1.94
N GLN A 22 16.90 25.81 -2.59
CA GLN A 22 17.79 26.38 -3.61
C GLN A 22 19.20 26.69 -3.10
N ALA A 23 19.40 26.82 -1.79
CA ALA A 23 20.69 27.07 -1.17
C ALA A 23 21.43 25.79 -0.74
N GLY A 24 20.92 24.61 -1.09
CA GLY A 24 21.51 23.32 -0.71
C GLY A 24 21.30 22.95 0.76
N LYS A 25 20.36 23.60 1.45
CA LYS A 25 20.05 23.31 2.85
C LYS A 25 18.83 22.42 2.95
N TRP A 26 18.88 21.45 3.86
CA TRP A 26 17.74 20.62 4.18
C TRP A 26 16.70 21.40 4.98
N GLU A 27 15.46 21.30 4.57
CA GLU A 27 14.28 21.84 5.24
C GLU A 27 13.14 20.81 5.18
N LEU A 28 12.10 21.03 5.97
CA LEU A 28 10.93 20.16 5.92
C LEU A 28 10.27 20.23 4.55
N SER A 29 9.97 19.08 3.97
CA SER A 29 9.26 18.98 2.71
C SER A 29 7.86 19.56 2.83
N SER A 30 7.49 20.44 1.89
CA SER A 30 6.14 21.02 1.80
C SER A 30 5.04 20.00 1.47
N ALA A 31 5.43 18.78 1.07
CA ALA A 31 4.52 17.65 0.90
C ALA A 31 4.03 17.10 2.25
N VAL A 32 4.80 17.30 3.33
CA VAL A 32 4.39 16.90 4.68
C VAL A 32 3.40 17.92 5.21
N GLN A 33 2.16 17.50 5.44
CA GLN A 33 1.05 18.39 5.77
C GLN A 33 0.20 17.80 6.89
N ASP A 34 -0.39 18.67 7.71
CA ASP A 34 -1.39 18.29 8.71
C ASP A 34 -2.75 18.12 8.04
N VAL A 35 -2.94 16.96 7.40
CA VAL A 35 -4.14 16.57 6.66
C VAL A 35 -4.52 15.13 6.95
N ASP A 36 -5.79 14.80 6.75
CA ASP A 36 -6.28 13.44 6.94
C ASP A 36 -5.68 12.46 5.92
N LEU A 37 -5.46 11.21 6.36
CA LEU A 37 -5.07 10.13 5.46
C LEU A 37 -6.25 9.76 4.54
N THR A 38 -5.96 9.63 3.25
CA THR A 38 -6.87 8.98 2.31
C THR A 38 -7.11 7.51 2.70
N LYS A 39 -8.20 6.91 2.19
CA LYS A 39 -8.50 5.48 2.42
C LYS A 39 -7.35 4.56 2.00
N ALA A 40 -6.66 4.87 0.91
CA ALA A 40 -5.50 4.10 0.45
C ALA A 40 -4.31 4.23 1.43
N GLN A 41 -4.03 5.44 1.92
CA GLN A 41 -2.98 5.67 2.92
C GLN A 41 -3.30 5.02 4.27
N GLN A 42 -4.55 5.09 4.73
CA GLN A 42 -5.05 4.38 5.92
C GLN A 42 -4.73 2.88 5.82
N LYS A 43 -5.12 2.24 4.70
CA LYS A 43 -4.86 0.81 4.48
C LYS A 43 -3.37 0.48 4.56
N ILE A 44 -2.52 1.28 3.91
CA ILE A 44 -1.07 1.05 3.88
C ILE A 44 -0.45 1.25 5.27
N LEU A 45 -0.87 2.29 6.00
CA LEU A 45 -0.40 2.55 7.36
C LEU A 45 -0.76 1.39 8.29
N HIS A 46 -2.05 1.02 8.36
CA HIS A 46 -2.51 -0.04 9.23
C HIS A 46 -1.92 -1.42 8.88
N ALA A 47 -1.74 -1.71 7.58
CA ALA A 47 -1.08 -2.94 7.14
C ALA A 47 0.39 -2.97 7.58
N THR A 48 1.05 -1.81 7.54
CA THR A 48 2.44 -1.65 7.97
C THR A 48 2.57 -1.84 9.48
N ILE A 49 1.70 -1.23 10.28
CA ILE A 49 1.68 -1.41 11.73
C ILE A 49 1.49 -2.90 12.07
N LYS A 50 0.44 -3.54 11.54
CA LYS A 50 0.13 -4.96 11.80
C LYS A 50 1.30 -5.86 11.48
N LYS A 51 1.89 -5.70 10.30
CA LYS A 51 2.95 -6.56 9.82
C LYS A 51 4.28 -6.31 10.54
N VAL A 52 4.69 -5.06 10.77
CA VAL A 52 5.93 -4.76 11.50
C VAL A 52 5.84 -5.26 12.94
N THR A 53 4.68 -5.11 13.59
CA THR A 53 4.45 -5.65 14.95
C THR A 53 4.66 -7.16 15.00
N GLY A 54 3.95 -7.92 14.16
CA GLY A 54 4.08 -9.39 14.15
C GLY A 54 5.46 -9.88 13.67
N ASP A 55 6.10 -9.15 12.76
CA ASP A 55 7.45 -9.47 12.29
C ASP A 55 8.51 -9.22 13.38
N ILE A 56 8.35 -8.21 14.24
CA ILE A 56 9.24 -8.01 15.40
C ILE A 56 9.06 -9.14 16.41
N GLU A 57 7.81 -9.49 16.74
CA GLU A 57 7.49 -10.57 17.69
C GLU A 57 8.02 -11.93 17.23
N SER A 58 7.99 -12.19 15.93
CA SER A 58 8.50 -13.42 15.31
C SER A 58 9.98 -13.36 14.90
N LEU A 59 10.69 -12.26 15.22
CA LEU A 59 12.09 -12.02 14.84
C LEU A 59 12.36 -12.02 13.32
N SER A 60 11.31 -11.76 12.52
CA SER A 60 11.35 -11.67 11.06
C SER A 60 11.71 -10.25 10.58
N PHE A 61 12.81 -9.68 11.07
CA PHE A 61 13.17 -8.27 10.85
C PHE A 61 13.31 -7.87 9.37
N ASN A 62 13.80 -8.77 8.51
CA ASN A 62 13.96 -8.49 7.07
C ASN A 62 12.62 -8.22 6.38
N THR A 63 11.56 -8.92 6.79
CA THR A 63 10.23 -8.72 6.23
C THR A 63 9.57 -7.47 6.80
N ALA A 64 9.88 -7.09 8.05
CA ALA A 64 9.46 -5.80 8.62
C ALA A 64 10.04 -4.63 7.81
N ILE A 65 11.35 -4.68 7.53
CA ILE A 65 12.04 -3.68 6.70
C ILE A 65 11.43 -3.63 5.30
N SER A 66 11.15 -4.79 4.70
CA SER A 66 10.52 -4.87 3.37
C SER A 66 9.12 -4.23 3.36
N GLN A 67 8.34 -4.39 4.44
CA GLN A 67 7.05 -3.71 4.59
C GLN A 67 7.22 -2.19 4.72
N MET A 68 8.20 -1.72 5.49
CA MET A 68 8.50 -0.29 5.60
C MET A 68 8.98 0.31 4.27
N MET A 69 9.67 -0.46 3.42
CA MET A 69 9.99 -0.04 2.04
C MET A 69 8.73 0.15 1.19
N ILE A 70 7.73 -0.74 1.32
CA ILE A 70 6.43 -0.61 0.64
C ILE A 70 5.71 0.66 1.10
N PHE A 71 5.70 0.92 2.41
CA PHE A 71 5.15 2.16 2.96
C PHE A 71 5.82 3.39 2.33
N VAL A 72 7.15 3.48 2.38
CA VAL A 72 7.88 4.63 1.83
C VAL A 72 7.60 4.80 0.34
N ASN A 73 7.52 3.72 -0.44
CA ASN A 73 7.17 3.78 -1.86
C ASN A 73 5.81 4.44 -2.10
N ALA A 74 4.80 4.02 -1.35
CA ALA A 74 3.43 4.52 -1.53
C ALA A 74 3.31 6.03 -1.23
N PHE A 75 4.02 6.51 -0.20
CA PHE A 75 4.01 7.92 0.16
C PHE A 75 4.96 8.76 -0.71
N THR A 76 5.99 8.17 -1.31
CA THR A 76 6.87 8.88 -2.27
C THR A 76 6.08 9.35 -3.50
N THR A 77 5.06 8.60 -3.91
CA THR A 77 4.22 8.88 -5.09
C THR A 77 2.92 9.62 -4.76
N ALA A 78 2.67 9.93 -3.49
CA ALA A 78 1.43 10.56 -3.06
C ALA A 78 1.49 12.08 -3.25
N GLU A 79 0.33 12.69 -3.56
CA GLU A 79 0.22 14.15 -3.69
C GLU A 79 0.40 14.87 -2.35
N SER A 80 -0.06 14.25 -1.26
CA SER A 80 0.11 14.75 0.10
C SER A 80 0.68 13.66 1.02
N ILE A 81 1.51 14.07 1.97
CA ILE A 81 2.10 13.22 2.99
C ILE A 81 1.56 13.65 4.35
N PRO A 82 0.48 13.02 4.84
CA PRO A 82 -0.06 13.26 6.18
C PRO A 82 0.99 13.16 7.28
N LEU A 83 1.12 14.21 8.11
CA LEU A 83 2.05 14.27 9.24
C LEU A 83 1.84 13.10 10.21
N SER A 84 0.58 12.77 10.51
CA SER A 84 0.20 11.67 11.40
C SER A 84 0.67 10.30 10.89
N ALA A 85 0.73 10.11 9.57
CA ALA A 85 1.29 8.89 8.97
C ALA A 85 2.81 8.81 9.16
N MET A 86 3.52 9.94 9.01
CA MET A 86 4.97 10.00 9.22
C MET A 86 5.33 9.78 10.68
N GLN A 87 4.61 10.41 11.61
CA GLN A 87 4.76 10.18 13.04
C GLN A 87 4.68 8.69 13.39
N THR A 88 3.62 8.03 12.92
CA THR A 88 3.42 6.59 13.18
C THR A 88 4.53 5.74 12.56
N PHE A 89 4.91 6.04 11.33
CA PHE A 89 5.99 5.34 10.63
C PHE A 89 7.34 5.47 11.34
N LEU A 90 7.68 6.66 11.86
CA LEU A 90 8.93 6.87 12.59
C LEU A 90 9.01 6.01 13.85
N ILE A 91 7.89 5.83 14.58
CA ILE A 91 7.83 4.93 15.74
C ILE A 91 8.11 3.48 15.32
N LEU A 92 7.52 3.02 14.21
CA LEU A 92 7.78 1.67 13.68
C LEU A 92 9.23 1.48 13.22
N LEU A 93 9.86 2.52 12.68
CA LEU A 93 11.25 2.49 12.22
C LEU A 93 12.25 2.58 13.38
N ASN A 94 11.86 3.18 14.50
CA ASN A 94 12.74 3.50 15.63
C ASN A 94 13.55 2.29 16.16
N PRO A 95 12.98 1.06 16.32
CA PRO A 95 13.76 -0.11 16.72
C PRO A 95 14.89 -0.50 15.75
N PHE A 96 14.82 -0.05 14.49
CA PHE A 96 15.75 -0.42 13.42
C PHE A 96 16.75 0.70 13.09
N ALA A 97 16.32 1.95 13.14
CA ALA A 97 17.13 3.12 12.79
C ALA A 97 16.89 4.30 13.76
N PRO A 98 17.20 4.13 15.06
CA PRO A 98 16.77 5.06 16.12
C PRO A 98 17.28 6.48 15.94
N HIS A 99 18.53 6.64 15.50
CA HIS A 99 19.13 7.95 15.27
C HIS A 99 18.42 8.72 14.15
N LEU A 100 18.12 8.06 13.03
CA LEU A 100 17.39 8.68 11.92
C LEU A 100 15.97 9.04 12.32
N SER A 101 15.30 8.12 13.03
CA SER A 101 13.93 8.37 13.47
C SER A 101 13.84 9.51 14.47
N SER A 102 14.80 9.62 15.40
CA SER A 102 14.84 10.71 16.39
C SER A 102 15.12 12.07 15.72
N GLU A 103 16.09 12.13 14.80
CA GLU A 103 16.40 13.34 14.06
C GLU A 103 15.18 13.83 13.24
N LEU A 104 14.50 12.91 12.53
CA LEU A 104 13.29 13.27 11.77
C LEU A 104 12.14 13.68 12.69
N TRP A 105 12.01 13.06 13.87
CA TRP A 105 11.00 13.42 14.87
C TRP A 105 11.16 14.87 15.35
N GLU A 106 12.39 15.28 15.63
CA GLU A 106 12.72 16.67 16.01
C GLU A 106 12.52 17.65 14.85
N ASN A 107 12.93 17.30 13.63
CA ASN A 107 12.72 18.13 12.44
C ASN A 107 11.22 18.35 12.15
N LEU A 108 10.38 17.35 12.41
CA LEU A 108 8.92 17.45 12.34
C LEU A 108 8.30 18.20 13.52
N LYS A 109 9.11 18.57 14.52
CA LYS A 109 8.69 19.27 15.75
C LYS A 109 7.60 18.52 16.52
N LEU A 110 7.68 17.19 16.51
CA LEU A 110 6.74 16.34 17.21
C LEU A 110 6.98 16.38 18.73
N PRO A 111 5.93 16.31 19.56
CA PRO A 111 6.06 16.46 21.01
C PRO A 111 6.72 15.24 21.66
N GLY A 112 7.54 15.49 22.68
CA GLY A 112 8.19 14.45 23.48
C GLY A 112 9.31 13.71 22.74
N GLN A 113 9.89 12.70 23.39
CA GLN A 113 10.91 11.86 22.77
C GLN A 113 10.27 10.67 22.06
N ILE A 114 10.80 10.29 20.88
CA ILE A 114 10.27 9.16 20.11
C ILE A 114 10.36 7.83 20.87
N THR A 115 11.36 7.66 21.71
CA THR A 115 11.59 6.45 22.53
C THR A 115 10.56 6.26 23.63
N GLU A 116 9.85 7.32 24.01
CA GLU A 116 8.81 7.30 25.04
C GLU A 116 7.41 7.15 24.43
N GLN A 117 7.31 7.15 23.10
CA GLN A 117 6.02 7.03 22.42
C GLN A 117 5.48 5.59 22.54
N PRO A 118 4.15 5.44 22.72
CA PRO A 118 3.55 4.12 22.71
C PRO A 118 3.68 3.47 21.32
N TRP A 119 3.82 2.16 21.30
CA TRP A 119 3.75 1.40 20.06
C TRP A 119 2.37 1.58 19.42
N PRO A 120 2.30 1.89 18.10
CA PRO A 120 1.02 2.19 17.47
C PRO A 120 0.14 0.94 17.31
N GLY A 121 -1.16 1.11 17.52
CA GLY A 121 -2.17 0.09 17.21
C GLY A 121 -2.64 0.17 15.76
N TYR A 122 -3.23 -0.92 15.26
CA TYR A 122 -3.87 -0.94 13.95
C TYR A 122 -5.36 -1.25 14.05
N ASP A 123 -6.14 -0.82 13.05
CA ASP A 123 -7.59 -1.08 12.97
C ASP A 123 -7.88 -1.98 11.76
N GLU A 124 -8.44 -3.17 12.05
CA GLU A 124 -8.77 -4.19 11.05
C GLU A 124 -9.72 -3.66 9.97
N LYS A 125 -10.55 -2.65 10.26
CA LYS A 125 -11.52 -2.12 9.28
C LYS A 125 -10.85 -1.52 8.04
N PHE A 126 -9.63 -1.00 8.18
CA PHE A 126 -8.86 -0.44 7.07
C PHE A 126 -8.09 -1.50 6.29
N LEU A 127 -8.02 -2.73 6.79
CA LEU A 127 -7.36 -3.86 6.15
C LEU A 127 -8.30 -4.67 5.26
N ILE A 128 -9.61 -4.43 5.38
CA ILE A 128 -10.62 -5.05 4.54
C ILE A 128 -10.42 -4.54 3.11
N GLU A 129 -10.21 -5.47 2.19
CA GLU A 129 -10.22 -5.15 0.77
C GLU A 129 -11.67 -4.93 0.34
N ASP A 130 -11.97 -3.74 -0.21
CA ASP A 130 -13.29 -3.48 -0.78
C ASP A 130 -13.40 -4.02 -2.19
N GLU A 131 -12.28 -4.16 -2.89
CA GLU A 131 -12.19 -4.63 -4.27
C GLU A 131 -11.19 -5.78 -4.39
N VAL A 132 -11.47 -6.70 -5.30
CA VAL A 132 -10.62 -7.83 -5.66
C VAL A 132 -10.43 -7.86 -7.17
N GLU A 133 -9.19 -8.13 -7.60
CA GLU A 133 -8.88 -8.36 -9.01
C GLU A 133 -9.45 -9.72 -9.46
N ILE A 134 -10.36 -9.70 -10.41
CA ILE A 134 -10.99 -10.87 -11.03
C ILE A 134 -10.38 -11.08 -12.40
N VAL A 135 -9.83 -12.28 -12.61
CA VAL A 135 -9.27 -12.67 -13.91
C VAL A 135 -10.39 -13.10 -14.84
N ILE A 136 -10.44 -12.54 -16.05
CA ILE A 136 -11.40 -12.94 -17.08
C ILE A 136 -10.73 -13.89 -18.07
N GLN A 137 -11.34 -15.06 -18.26
CA GLN A 137 -10.91 -16.11 -19.17
C GLN A 137 -11.93 -16.34 -20.28
N VAL A 138 -11.45 -16.74 -21.46
CA VAL A 138 -12.27 -17.25 -22.56
C VAL A 138 -11.71 -18.60 -23.00
N ASN A 139 -12.53 -19.64 -22.93
CA ASN A 139 -12.11 -21.05 -23.16
C ASN A 139 -10.84 -21.41 -22.37
N GLY A 140 -10.78 -20.99 -21.09
CA GLY A 140 -9.67 -21.28 -20.17
C GLY A 140 -8.40 -20.44 -20.36
N LYS A 141 -8.33 -19.56 -21.36
CA LYS A 141 -7.19 -18.66 -21.56
C LYS A 141 -7.47 -17.29 -20.94
N VAL A 142 -6.52 -16.73 -20.20
CA VAL A 142 -6.63 -15.37 -19.61
C VAL A 142 -6.65 -14.33 -20.73
N ARG A 143 -7.63 -13.41 -20.67
CA ARG A 143 -7.83 -12.37 -21.68
C ARG A 143 -7.81 -10.97 -21.11
N ASP A 144 -8.30 -10.81 -19.88
CA ASP A 144 -8.26 -9.53 -19.19
C ASP A 144 -8.36 -9.70 -17.67
N ARG A 145 -8.26 -8.58 -16.95
CA ARG A 145 -8.48 -8.49 -15.50
C ARG A 145 -9.41 -7.31 -15.23
N MET A 146 -10.26 -7.42 -14.22
CA MET A 146 -11.12 -6.33 -13.75
C MET A 146 -11.14 -6.28 -12.23
N ASN A 147 -11.17 -5.09 -11.64
CA ASN A 147 -11.40 -4.94 -10.21
C ASN A 147 -12.90 -4.90 -9.94
N MET A 148 -13.35 -5.67 -8.96
CA MET A 148 -14.75 -5.75 -8.57
C MET A 148 -14.88 -5.75 -7.06
N SER A 149 -15.98 -5.20 -6.56
CA SER A 149 -16.28 -5.24 -5.12
C SER A 149 -16.21 -6.67 -4.59
N ILE A 150 -15.65 -6.85 -3.40
CA ILE A 150 -15.64 -8.14 -2.69
C ILE A 150 -17.06 -8.65 -2.39
N GLN A 151 -18.03 -7.74 -2.37
CA GLN A 151 -19.45 -8.03 -2.17
C GLN A 151 -20.20 -8.26 -3.49
N ALA A 152 -19.52 -8.16 -4.64
CA ALA A 152 -20.15 -8.32 -5.94
C ALA A 152 -20.80 -9.70 -6.08
N SER A 153 -22.07 -9.69 -6.50
CA SER A 153 -22.84 -10.89 -6.77
C SER A 153 -22.30 -11.61 -8.01
N LYS A 154 -22.67 -12.89 -8.16
CA LYS A 154 -22.34 -13.66 -9.37
C LYS A 154 -22.92 -13.02 -10.63
N GLU A 155 -24.06 -12.36 -10.53
CA GLU A 155 -24.71 -11.71 -11.67
C GLU A 155 -23.98 -10.44 -12.09
N GLU A 156 -23.55 -9.62 -11.12
CA GLU A 156 -22.72 -8.43 -11.37
C GLU A 156 -21.37 -8.81 -12.00
N LEU A 157 -20.71 -9.86 -11.49
CA LEU A 157 -19.47 -10.39 -12.05
C LEU A 157 -19.65 -10.85 -13.50
N LYS A 158 -20.76 -11.53 -13.80
CA LYS A 158 -21.09 -11.97 -15.17
C LYS A 158 -21.32 -10.77 -16.09
N ALA A 159 -22.13 -9.81 -15.64
CA ALA A 159 -22.46 -8.62 -16.42
C ALA A 159 -21.21 -7.79 -16.72
N ALA A 160 -20.37 -7.52 -15.72
CA ALA A 160 -19.12 -6.79 -15.88
C ALA A 160 -18.15 -7.48 -16.84
N ALA A 161 -18.00 -8.81 -16.73
CA ALA A 161 -17.12 -9.57 -17.63
C ALA A 161 -17.61 -9.58 -19.09
N LEU A 162 -18.92 -9.63 -19.32
CA LEU A 162 -19.52 -9.58 -20.66
C LEU A 162 -19.58 -8.15 -21.23
N ALA A 163 -19.56 -7.13 -20.38
CA ALA A 163 -19.48 -5.72 -20.79
C ALA A 163 -18.05 -5.29 -21.15
N ASN A 164 -17.03 -6.09 -20.83
CA ASN A 164 -15.65 -5.75 -21.13
C ASN A 164 -15.40 -5.69 -22.66
N PRO A 165 -14.90 -4.56 -23.21
CA PRO A 165 -14.70 -4.40 -24.64
C PRO A 165 -13.81 -5.46 -25.31
N LYS A 166 -12.73 -5.89 -24.64
CA LYS A 166 -11.84 -6.94 -25.17
C LYS A 166 -12.55 -8.29 -25.24
N ILE A 167 -13.40 -8.57 -24.25
CA ILE A 167 -14.16 -9.83 -24.19
C ILE A 167 -15.24 -9.84 -25.26
N GLN A 168 -15.97 -8.73 -25.44
CA GLN A 168 -16.97 -8.58 -26.50
C GLN A 168 -16.40 -8.87 -27.88
N GLN A 169 -15.20 -8.35 -28.19
CA GLN A 169 -14.52 -8.67 -29.45
C GLN A 169 -14.19 -10.15 -29.60
N LEU A 170 -13.81 -10.84 -28.52
CA LEU A 170 -13.43 -12.25 -28.54
C LEU A 170 -14.62 -13.21 -28.67
N ILE A 171 -15.79 -12.79 -28.18
CA ILE A 171 -17.05 -13.55 -28.24
C ILE A 171 -17.95 -13.13 -29.40
N ALA A 172 -17.57 -12.11 -30.18
CA ALA A 172 -18.33 -11.65 -31.34
C ALA A 172 -18.56 -12.81 -32.33
N GLY A 173 -19.83 -13.04 -32.70
CA GLY A 173 -20.23 -14.13 -33.60
C GLY A 173 -20.20 -15.53 -32.97
N LYS A 174 -19.94 -15.67 -31.67
CA LYS A 174 -19.95 -16.97 -30.96
C LYS A 174 -21.09 -17.03 -29.94
N ILE A 175 -21.59 -18.24 -29.70
CA ILE A 175 -22.64 -18.48 -28.71
C ILE A 175 -21.97 -18.77 -27.37
N VAL A 176 -22.28 -18.00 -26.33
CA VAL A 176 -21.81 -18.28 -24.97
C VAL A 176 -22.54 -19.49 -24.42
N GLN A 177 -21.84 -20.63 -24.32
CA GLN A 177 -22.42 -21.89 -23.84
C GLN A 177 -22.51 -21.94 -22.31
N LYS A 178 -21.49 -21.42 -21.62
CA LYS A 178 -21.41 -21.47 -20.15
C LYS A 178 -20.55 -20.34 -19.60
N THR A 179 -20.94 -19.78 -18.46
CA THR A 179 -20.09 -18.88 -17.67
C THR A 179 -19.80 -19.52 -16.33
N VAL A 180 -18.52 -19.77 -16.04
CA VAL A 180 -18.06 -20.33 -14.76
C VAL A 180 -17.50 -19.19 -13.93
N ILE A 181 -18.08 -18.98 -12.75
CA ILE A 181 -17.70 -17.88 -11.86
C ILE A 181 -17.15 -18.49 -10.57
N VAL A 182 -15.91 -18.17 -10.26
CA VAL A 182 -15.29 -18.46 -8.97
C VAL A 182 -15.20 -17.11 -8.24
N PRO A 183 -16.07 -16.86 -7.23
CA PRO A 183 -16.08 -15.59 -6.51
C PRO A 183 -14.69 -15.21 -6.02
N LYS A 184 -14.35 -13.92 -6.12
CA LYS A 184 -13.06 -13.36 -5.70
C LYS A 184 -11.82 -13.91 -6.42
N LYS A 185 -11.98 -14.67 -7.52
CA LYS A 185 -10.86 -15.23 -8.29
C LYS A 185 -10.97 -15.01 -9.80
N LEU A 186 -12.00 -15.57 -10.44
CA LEU A 186 -12.08 -15.57 -11.90
C LEU A 186 -13.49 -15.72 -12.45
N VAL A 187 -13.65 -15.25 -13.69
CA VAL A 187 -14.81 -15.51 -14.56
C VAL A 187 -14.31 -16.15 -15.84
N ASN A 188 -14.73 -17.37 -16.14
CA ASN A 188 -14.40 -18.06 -17.39
C ASN A 188 -15.63 -18.19 -18.27
N ILE A 189 -15.53 -17.65 -19.49
CA ILE A 189 -16.57 -17.65 -20.50
C ILE A 189 -16.25 -18.74 -21.51
N VAL A 190 -17.15 -19.72 -21.63
CA VAL A 190 -17.07 -20.80 -22.60
C VAL A 190 -17.89 -20.40 -23.81
N VAL A 191 -17.23 -20.24 -24.96
CA VAL A 191 -17.80 -19.96 -26.28
C VAL A 191 -17.54 -21.11 -27.24
#